data_AF-A0A673N338-F1
#
_entry.id   AF-A0A673N338-F1
#
_cell.length_a   1.000
_cell.length_b   1.000
_cell.length_c   1.000
_cell.angle_alpha   90.00
_cell.angle_beta   90.00
_cell.angle_gamma   90.00
#
_symmetry.space_group_name_H-M   'P 1'
#
loop_
_entity.id
_entity.type
_entity.pdbx_description
1 polymer ?
#
loop_
_entity_poly.entity_id
_entity_poly.type
_entity_poly.pdbx_seq_one_letter_code
_entity_poly.pdbx_strand_id
1 'polypeptide(L)'
;MTPKRDLITDTFKVMKKARRGGKRDKSPSPPVAEPEPPQLSEREKDLQELKKFDLDWKFGPCTGISRLQRWERAALHGLNPPQEIKDILLKESTDPEYTQSLWCDYPL
;
A
#
# COMPACT_ATOMS: atom_id res chain seq x y z
N MET A 1 27.30 19.76 39.18
CA MET A 1 26.29 20.41 38.31
C MET A 1 26.00 19.47 37.15
N THR A 2 24.80 18.91 37.05
CA THR A 2 24.43 17.99 35.95
C THR A 2 23.83 18.79 34.80
N PRO A 3 24.30 18.63 33.55
CA PRO A 3 23.73 19.33 32.41
C PRO A 3 22.34 18.75 32.11
N LYS A 4 21.33 19.62 32.08
CA LYS A 4 19.98 19.27 31.63
C LYS A 4 20.07 19.01 30.12
N ARG A 5 19.70 17.81 29.68
CA ARG A 5 19.64 17.43 28.27
C ARG A 5 18.27 17.83 27.75
N ASP A 6 18.23 18.72 26.77
CA ASP A 6 16.99 19.16 26.14
C ASP A 6 16.33 17.97 25.43
N LEU A 7 14.99 17.90 25.50
CA LEU A 7 14.23 16.82 24.88
C LEU A 7 14.19 17.02 23.37
N ILE A 8 14.16 15.94 22.59
CA ILE A 8 14.14 15.96 21.11
C ILE A 8 13.00 16.85 20.55
N THR A 9 11.94 17.08 21.34
CA THR A 9 10.78 17.88 20.98
C THR A 9 11.00 19.40 21.09
N ASP A 10 12.05 19.87 21.77
CA ASP A 10 12.31 21.31 21.98
C ASP A 10 12.90 21.99 20.74
N THR A 11 13.42 21.21 19.79
CA THR A 11 14.11 21.74 18.60
C THR A 11 13.15 22.25 17.52
N PHE A 12 11.86 21.95 17.62
CA PHE A 12 10.88 22.30 16.57
C PHE A 12 10.21 23.65 16.84
N LYS A 13 10.34 24.60 15.91
CA LYS A 13 9.59 25.87 15.95
C LYS A 13 8.10 25.63 15.77
N VAL A 14 7.30 25.90 16.81
CA VAL A 14 5.84 25.95 16.72
C VAL A 14 5.42 27.15 15.86
N MET A 15 4.95 26.89 14.65
CA MET A 15 4.35 27.92 13.79
C MET A 15 2.88 28.12 14.18
N LYS A 16 2.51 29.27 14.75
CA LYS A 16 1.10 29.63 14.92
C LYS A 16 0.49 29.99 13.57
N LYS A 17 -0.44 29.15 13.11
CA LYS A 17 -1.25 29.42 11.91
C LYS A 17 -2.27 30.52 12.23
N ALA A 18 -2.11 31.69 11.64
CA ALA A 18 -3.11 32.76 11.71
C ALA A 18 -4.42 32.30 11.07
N ARG A 19 -5.52 32.33 11.83
CA ARG A 19 -6.87 32.15 11.26
C ARG A 19 -7.24 33.41 10.49
N ARG A 20 -6.99 33.42 9.17
CA ARG A 20 -7.59 34.40 8.27
C ARG A 20 -9.07 34.04 8.11
N GLY A 21 -9.92 34.71 8.87
CA GLY A 21 -11.36 34.72 8.66
C GLY A 21 -11.67 35.39 7.31
N GLY A 22 -12.11 34.58 6.35
CA GLY A 22 -12.63 35.03 5.07
C GLY A 22 -13.99 34.36 4.87
N LYS A 23 -15.06 35.13 5.08
CA LYS A 23 -16.44 34.74 4.79
C LYS A 23 -16.56 34.69 3.27
N ARG A 24 -16.47 33.48 2.70
CA ARG A 24 -16.72 33.23 1.28
C ARG A 24 -18.19 32.86 1.14
N ASP A 25 -18.96 33.72 0.49
CA ASP A 25 -20.28 33.38 -0.05
C ASP A 25 -20.12 32.15 -0.94
N LYS A 26 -20.68 31.02 -0.49
CA LYS A 26 -20.61 29.76 -1.19
C LYS A 26 -21.90 29.60 -1.96
N SER A 27 -21.90 30.13 -3.18
CA SER A 27 -22.90 29.78 -4.19
C SER A 27 -22.99 28.26 -4.31
N PRO A 28 -24.18 27.65 -4.32
CA PRO A 28 -24.31 26.21 -4.43
C PRO A 28 -23.86 25.78 -5.82
N SER A 29 -22.71 25.11 -5.89
CA SER A 29 -22.33 24.37 -7.08
C SER A 29 -23.35 23.24 -7.31
N PRO A 30 -23.73 22.97 -8.57
CA PRO A 30 -24.60 21.83 -8.88
C PRO A 30 -23.96 20.52 -8.40
N PRO A 31 -24.77 19.50 -8.06
CA PRO A 31 -24.25 18.22 -7.61
C PRO A 31 -23.41 17.64 -8.76
N VAL A 32 -22.10 17.62 -8.56
CA VAL A 32 -21.19 16.84 -9.38
C VAL A 32 -21.65 15.40 -9.19
N ALA A 33 -22.23 14.83 -10.25
CA ALA A 33 -22.47 13.40 -10.30
C ALA A 33 -21.14 12.72 -9.97
N GLU A 34 -21.11 12.00 -8.85
CA GLU A 34 -20.00 11.10 -8.51
C GLU A 34 -19.73 10.27 -9.77
N PRO A 35 -18.54 10.36 -10.39
CA PRO A 35 -18.22 9.46 -11.47
C PRO A 35 -18.24 8.06 -10.86
N GLU A 36 -19.21 7.24 -11.29
CA GLU A 36 -19.25 5.80 -11.03
C GLU A 36 -17.82 5.27 -11.07
N PRO A 37 -17.34 4.58 -10.02
CA PRO A 37 -15.95 4.19 -9.92
C PRO A 37 -15.54 3.49 -11.21
N PRO A 38 -14.42 3.89 -11.85
CA PRO A 38 -14.02 3.33 -13.13
C PRO A 38 -14.05 1.81 -13.01
N GLN A 39 -14.79 1.16 -13.92
CA GLN A 39 -14.90 -0.28 -13.99
C GLN A 39 -13.52 -0.84 -14.31
N LEU A 40 -12.72 -1.07 -13.26
CA LEU A 40 -11.39 -1.66 -13.39
C LEU A 40 -11.53 -3.00 -14.10
N SER A 41 -10.67 -3.21 -15.09
CA SER A 41 -10.57 -4.50 -15.77
C SER A 41 -10.27 -5.60 -14.75
N GLU A 42 -10.66 -6.83 -15.05
CA GLU A 42 -10.36 -7.99 -14.18
C GLU A 42 -8.85 -8.07 -13.90
N ARG A 43 -8.04 -7.84 -14.93
CA ARG A 43 -6.57 -7.73 -14.84
C ARG A 43 -6.11 -6.73 -13.78
N GLU A 44 -6.67 -5.53 -13.76
CA GLU A 44 -6.28 -4.49 -12.79
C GLU A 44 -6.67 -4.85 -11.36
N LYS A 45 -7.80 -5.54 -11.17
CA LYS A 45 -8.24 -6.02 -9.85
C LYS A 45 -7.31 -7.09 -9.32
N ASP A 46 -6.96 -8.07 -10.15
CA ASP A 46 -6.00 -9.13 -9.81
C ASP A 46 -4.65 -8.53 -9.40
N LEU A 47 -4.12 -7.60 -10.20
CA LEU A 47 -2.87 -6.91 -9.90
C LEU A 47 -2.96 -6.10 -8.60
N GLN A 48 -4.11 -5.49 -8.28
CA GLN A 48 -4.29 -4.80 -7.01
C GLN A 48 -4.27 -5.76 -5.82
N GLU A 49 -4.86 -6.94 -5.93
CA GLU A 49 -4.81 -7.96 -4.88
C GLU A 49 -3.39 -8.49 -4.67
N LEU A 50 -2.67 -8.78 -5.75
CA LEU A 50 -1.26 -9.17 -5.68
C LEU A 50 -0.39 -8.10 -5.02
N LYS A 51 -0.66 -6.82 -5.30
CA LYS A 51 0.02 -5.69 -4.65
C LYS A 51 -0.31 -5.59 -3.16
N LYS A 52 -1.57 -5.79 -2.78
CA LYS A 52 -1.98 -5.83 -1.36
C LYS A 52 -1.25 -6.95 -0.62
N PHE A 53 -1.14 -8.12 -1.26
CA PHE A 53 -0.37 -9.24 -0.72
C PHE A 53 1.11 -8.90 -0.57
N ASP A 54 1.74 -8.30 -1.58
CA ASP A 54 3.13 -7.83 -1.53
C ASP A 54 3.42 -6.90 -0.35
N LEU A 55 2.47 -6.02 -0.01
CA LEU A 55 2.59 -5.07 1.09
C LEU A 55 2.25 -5.66 2.47
N ASP A 56 1.61 -6.82 2.55
CA ASP A 56 1.25 -7.43 3.82
C ASP A 56 2.46 -8.12 4.47
N TRP A 57 2.97 -7.52 5.54
CA TRP A 57 4.10 -8.02 6.31
C TRP A 57 3.82 -9.35 7.02
N LYS A 58 2.55 -9.72 7.23
CA LYS A 58 2.17 -10.95 7.94
C LYS A 58 2.71 -12.20 7.26
N PHE A 59 2.83 -12.19 5.93
CA PHE A 59 3.28 -13.33 5.13
C PHE A 59 4.81 -13.39 4.92
N GLY A 60 5.56 -12.55 5.64
CA GLY A 60 7.02 -12.50 5.57
C GLY A 60 7.55 -11.64 4.41
N PRO A 61 8.87 -11.54 4.23
CA PRO A 61 9.48 -10.69 3.20
C PRO A 61 9.15 -11.20 1.79
N CYS A 62 8.90 -10.27 0.86
CA CYS A 62 8.65 -10.58 -0.56
C CYS A 62 9.85 -10.30 -1.49
N THR A 63 10.92 -9.69 -0.97
CA THR A 63 12.12 -9.40 -1.74
C THR A 63 12.91 -10.69 -2.03
N GLY A 64 13.45 -10.80 -3.25
CA GLY A 64 14.32 -11.91 -3.66
C GLY A 64 13.62 -13.26 -3.89
N ILE A 65 12.29 -13.31 -3.89
CA ILE A 65 11.49 -14.52 -4.18
C ILE A 65 10.30 -14.19 -5.08
N SER A 66 9.76 -15.18 -5.79
CA SER A 66 8.52 -14.99 -6.56
C SER A 66 7.30 -14.92 -5.63
N ARG A 67 6.19 -14.32 -6.12
CA ARG A 67 4.93 -14.26 -5.35
C ARG A 67 4.42 -15.66 -4.96
N LEU A 68 4.57 -16.63 -5.86
CA LEU A 68 4.17 -18.01 -5.61
C LEU A 68 5.02 -18.65 -4.50
N GLN A 69 6.34 -18.49 -4.55
CA GLN A 69 7.23 -19.00 -3.49
C GLN A 69 6.92 -18.37 -2.13
N ARG A 70 6.59 -17.06 -2.12
CA ARG A 70 6.16 -16.37 -0.89
C ARG A 70 4.87 -16.95 -0.34
N TRP A 71 3.89 -17.19 -1.21
CA TRP A 71 2.62 -17.81 -0.83
C TRP A 71 2.83 -19.19 -0.23
N GLU A 72 3.63 -20.04 -0.89
CA GLU A 72 3.93 -21.40 -0.39
C GLU A 72 4.63 -21.35 0.95
N ARG A 73 5.62 -20.47 1.12
CA ARG A 73 6.31 -20.27 2.40
C ARG A 73 5.33 -19.85 3.50
N ALA A 74 4.45 -18.89 3.22
CA ALA A 74 3.45 -18.44 4.18
C ALA A 74 2.47 -19.58 4.56
N ALA A 75 2.06 -20.40 3.60
CA ALA A 75 1.23 -21.58 3.85
C ALA A 75 1.96 -22.62 4.71
N LEU A 76 3.25 -22.88 4.43
CA LEU A 76 4.09 -23.77 5.24
C LEU A 76 4.24 -23.28 6.69
N HIS A 77 4.27 -21.97 6.91
CA HIS A 77 4.28 -21.38 8.25
C HIS A 77 2.90 -21.31 8.93
N GLY A 78 1.85 -21.83 8.29
CA GLY A 78 0.50 -21.83 8.86
C GLY A 78 -0.15 -20.43 8.92
N LEU A 79 0.33 -19.48 8.12
CA LEU A 79 -0.18 -18.10 8.11
C LEU A 79 -1.48 -17.95 7.31
N ASN A 80 -1.92 -19.03 6.64
CA ASN A 80 -3.13 -19.12 5.83
C ASN A 80 -3.25 -17.94 4.83
N PRO A 81 -2.33 -17.84 3.85
CA PRO A 81 -2.43 -16.82 2.81
C PRO A 81 -3.71 -17.03 1.97
N PRO A 82 -4.31 -15.95 1.42
CA PRO A 82 -5.54 -16.05 0.63
C PRO A 82 -5.38 -16.96 -0.60
N GLN A 83 -6.35 -17.85 -0.83
CA GLN A 83 -6.32 -18.82 -1.93
C GLN A 83 -6.47 -18.14 -3.30
N GLU A 84 -7.24 -17.05 -3.37
CA GLU A 84 -7.46 -16.24 -4.59
C GLU A 84 -6.13 -15.82 -5.24
N ILE A 85 -5.14 -15.43 -4.42
CA ILE A 85 -3.80 -15.06 -4.89
C ILE A 85 -3.12 -16.24 -5.58
N LYS A 86 -3.23 -17.45 -5.02
CA LYS A 86 -2.64 -18.64 -5.63
C LYS A 86 -3.30 -18.94 -6.97
N ASP A 87 -4.62 -18.82 -7.03
CA ASP A 87 -5.38 -19.12 -8.24
C ASP A 87 -5.03 -18.12 -9.37
N ILE A 88 -4.90 -16.83 -9.03
CA ILE A 88 -4.41 -15.78 -9.94
C ILE A 88 -2.99 -16.12 -10.43
N LEU A 89 -2.08 -16.50 -9.53
CA LEU A 89 -0.69 -16.82 -9.88
C LEU A 89 -0.56 -18.09 -10.74
N LEU A 90 -1.45 -19.07 -10.55
CA LEU A 90 -1.50 -20.28 -11.38
C LEU A 90 -2.09 -20.00 -12.76
N LYS A 91 -3.05 -19.06 -12.86
CA LYS A 91 -3.64 -18.64 -14.13
C LYS A 91 -2.64 -17.86 -15.00
N GLU A 92 -1.89 -16.95 -14.40
CA GLU A 92 -0.98 -16.02 -15.09
C GLU A 92 0.50 -16.26 -14.72
N SER A 93 0.96 -17.52 -14.83
CA SER A 93 2.33 -17.89 -14.46
C SER A 93 3.41 -17.42 -15.44
N THR A 94 3.01 -16.96 -16.63
CA THR A 94 3.93 -16.53 -17.70
C THR A 94 4.28 -15.05 -17.58
N ASP A 95 3.37 -14.26 -17.00
CA ASP A 95 3.52 -12.82 -16.94
C ASP A 95 4.43 -12.40 -15.77
N PRO A 96 5.48 -11.60 -16.02
CA PRO A 96 6.37 -11.13 -14.97
C PRO A 96 5.65 -10.20 -14.00
N GLU A 97 4.68 -9.41 -14.46
CA GLU A 97 3.87 -8.52 -13.61
C GLU A 97 3.07 -9.28 -12.55
N TYR A 98 2.73 -10.55 -12.81
CA TYR A 98 2.02 -11.44 -11.89
C TYR A 98 2.99 -12.24 -11.01
N THR A 99 4.08 -12.71 -11.61
CA THR A 99 5.00 -13.63 -10.94
C THR A 99 5.97 -12.93 -9.99
N GLN A 100 6.42 -11.72 -10.35
CA GLN A 100 7.42 -10.97 -9.60
C GLN A 100 6.78 -10.10 -8.51
N SER A 101 7.48 -9.96 -7.37
CA SER A 101 7.05 -9.05 -6.31
C SER A 101 7.32 -7.58 -6.67
N LEU A 102 6.59 -6.67 -6.04
CA LEU A 102 6.73 -5.20 -6.18
C LEU A 102 8.17 -4.66 -6.12
N TRP A 103 9.08 -5.35 -5.42
CA TRP A 103 10.46 -4.89 -5.20
C TRP A 103 11.50 -5.80 -5.86
N CYS A 104 11.15 -6.50 -6.94
CA CYS A 104 12.10 -7.35 -7.68
C CYS A 104 13.31 -6.58 -8.22
N ASP A 105 13.12 -5.33 -8.63
CA ASP A 105 14.17 -4.47 -9.22
C ASP A 105 14.94 -3.64 -8.19
N TYR A 106 14.59 -3.74 -6.89
CA TYR A 106 15.23 -2.93 -5.88
C TYR A 106 16.64 -3.46 -5.57
N PRO A 107 17.70 -2.63 -5.67
CA PRO A 107 19.05 -3.08 -5.33
C PRO A 107 19.15 -3.29 -3.81
N LEU A 108 19.45 -4.53 -3.41
CA LEU A 108 19.69 -4.93 -2.01
C LEU A 108 21.16 -4.78 -1.60
#